data_AF-A0A1I1HI21-F1
#
_entry.id   AF-A0A1I1HI21-F1
#
_cell.length_a   1.000
_cell.length_b   1.000
_cell.length_c   1.000
_cell.angle_alpha   90.00
_cell.angle_beta   90.00
_cell.angle_gamma   90.00
#
_symmetry.space_group_name_H-M   'P 1'
#
loop_
_entity.id
_entity.type
_entity.pdbx_description
1 polymer ?
#
loop_
_entity_poly.entity_id
_entity_poly.type
_entity_poly.pdbx_seq_one_letter_code
_entity_poly.pdbx_strand_id
1 'polypeptide(L)'
;MKAYQLPVYKKALEIFKISSAVSSYFSDNKNILEMDISTVPAHNYAGRLVTESLQLAPGIAGVVTARSKEIQLKRIEKIRKAAKRIKSNCRNIEITGIKETEFLDLLRREIHHFEHLISDWLHQNQKN
;
A
#
# COMPACT_ATOMS: atom_id res chain seq x y z
N MET A 1 -11.67 -1.97 20.63
CA MET A 1 -11.28 -0.87 19.71
C MET A 1 -11.59 -1.29 18.28
N LYS A 2 -12.28 -0.45 17.49
CA LYS A 2 -12.66 -0.80 16.10
C LYS A 2 -11.55 -0.34 15.14
N ALA A 3 -11.17 -1.19 14.18
CA ALA A 3 -10.00 -0.95 13.32
C ALA A 3 -10.07 0.36 12.52
N TYR A 4 -11.27 0.76 12.06
CA TYR A 4 -11.46 1.98 11.25
C TYR A 4 -11.17 3.29 12.00
N GLN A 5 -11.05 3.24 13.32
CA GLN A 5 -10.71 4.41 14.14
C GLN A 5 -9.19 4.62 14.21
N LEU A 6 -8.39 3.59 13.89
CA LEU A 6 -6.93 3.65 13.98
C LEU A 6 -6.34 4.59 12.91
N PRO A 7 -5.39 5.48 13.28
CA PRO A 7 -4.69 6.32 12.31
C PRO A 7 -4.04 5.52 11.17
N VAL A 8 -3.43 4.38 11.50
CA VAL A 8 -2.80 3.47 10.52
C VAL A 8 -3.82 2.90 9.52
N TYR A 9 -5.06 2.65 9.95
CA TYR A 9 -6.11 2.18 9.05
C TYR A 9 -6.56 3.28 8.08
N LYS A 10 -6.75 4.52 8.59
CA LYS A 10 -7.10 5.67 7.75
C LYS A 10 -6.02 5.96 6.72
N LYS A 11 -4.75 5.92 7.13
CA LYS A 11 -3.60 6.06 6.23
C LYS A 11 -3.57 4.97 5.15
N ALA A 12 -3.93 3.72 5.47
CA ALA A 12 -4.05 2.67 4.47
C ALA A 12 -5.10 2.99 3.38
N LEU A 13 -6.24 3.59 3.76
CA LEU A 13 -7.24 4.04 2.80
C LEU A 13 -6.77 5.21 1.93
N GLU A 14 -6.01 6.14 2.51
CA GLU A 14 -5.38 7.25 1.75
C GLU A 14 -4.39 6.72 0.71
N ILE A 15 -3.52 5.78 1.12
CA ILE A 15 -2.58 5.10 0.21
C ILE A 15 -3.33 4.42 -0.93
N PHE A 16 -4.43 3.72 -0.65
CA PHE A 16 -5.23 3.08 -1.70
C PHE A 16 -5.77 4.11 -2.70
N LYS A 17 -6.32 5.23 -2.23
CA LYS A 17 -6.81 6.31 -3.10
C LYS A 17 -5.70 6.88 -3.99
N ILE A 18 -4.51 7.14 -3.42
CA ILE A 18 -3.37 7.68 -4.18
C ILE A 18 -2.87 6.66 -5.18
N SER A 19 -2.73 5.39 -4.81
CA SER A 19 -2.38 4.30 -5.72
C SER A 19 -3.36 4.17 -6.88
N SER A 20 -4.67 4.30 -6.63
CA SER A 20 -5.69 4.30 -7.69
C SER A 20 -5.54 5.50 -8.62
N ALA A 21 -5.30 6.71 -8.09
CA ALA A 21 -5.09 7.90 -8.91
C ALA A 21 -3.82 7.80 -9.77
N VAL A 22 -2.72 7.35 -9.18
CA VAL A 22 -1.46 7.03 -9.88
C VAL A 22 -1.72 6.04 -11.01
N SER A 23 -2.49 4.99 -10.71
CA SER A 23 -2.80 3.95 -11.68
C SER A 23 -3.61 4.48 -12.86
N SER A 24 -4.68 5.21 -12.60
CA SER A 24 -5.50 5.83 -13.65
C SER A 24 -4.69 6.78 -14.53
N TYR A 25 -3.79 7.55 -13.93
CA TYR A 25 -2.92 8.47 -14.65
C TYR A 25 -1.95 7.75 -15.59
N PHE A 26 -1.21 6.76 -15.10
CA PHE A 26 -0.20 6.08 -15.90
C PHE A 26 -0.75 5.03 -16.86
N SER A 27 -1.97 4.54 -16.63
CA SER A 27 -2.56 3.48 -17.46
C SER A 27 -3.51 3.98 -18.54
N ASP A 28 -3.73 5.30 -18.62
CA ASP A 28 -4.78 5.90 -19.46
C ASP A 28 -6.16 5.29 -19.14
N ASN A 29 -6.49 5.30 -17.84
CA ASN A 29 -7.73 4.76 -17.26
C ASN A 29 -8.01 3.27 -17.49
N LYS A 30 -7.02 2.47 -17.89
CA LYS A 30 -7.15 1.00 -17.94
C LYS A 30 -7.45 0.43 -16.57
N ASN A 31 -8.34 -0.56 -16.53
CA ASN A 31 -8.65 -1.31 -15.32
C ASN A 31 -7.52 -2.28 -14.95
N ILE A 32 -7.61 -2.89 -13.76
CA ILE A 32 -6.55 -3.76 -13.22
C ILE A 32 -6.25 -4.97 -14.12
N LEU A 33 -7.27 -5.58 -14.72
CA LEU A 33 -7.10 -6.75 -15.58
C LEU A 33 -6.45 -6.36 -16.91
N GLU A 34 -6.85 -5.22 -17.48
CA GLU A 34 -6.23 -4.66 -18.70
C GLU A 34 -4.75 -4.30 -18.48
N MET A 35 -4.41 -3.81 -17.29
CA MET A 35 -3.02 -3.50 -16.93
C MET A 35 -2.16 -4.75 -16.78
N ASP A 36 -2.73 -5.85 -16.27
CA ASP A 36 -2.00 -7.11 -16.04
C ASP A 36 -1.61 -7.84 -17.35
N ILE A 37 -2.40 -7.65 -18.41
CA ILE A 37 -2.10 -8.18 -19.75
C ILE A 37 -1.39 -7.17 -20.65
N SER A 38 -1.07 -5.98 -20.14
CA SER A 38 -0.49 -4.92 -20.96
C SER A 38 0.96 -5.22 -21.34
N THR A 39 1.32 -4.95 -22.59
CA THR A 39 2.72 -5.02 -23.06
C THR A 39 3.58 -3.86 -22.55
N VAL A 40 2.96 -2.81 -21.97
CA VAL A 40 3.66 -1.66 -21.39
C VAL A 40 4.00 -1.98 -19.93
N PRO A 41 5.30 -2.09 -19.55
CA PRO A 41 5.68 -2.46 -18.19
C PRO A 41 5.14 -1.52 -17.11
N ALA A 42 5.07 -0.21 -17.39
CA ALA A 42 4.54 0.80 -16.47
C ALA A 42 3.08 0.49 -16.06
N HIS A 43 2.24 0.03 -16.98
CA HIS A 43 0.86 -0.34 -16.69
C HIS A 43 0.79 -1.51 -15.69
N ASN A 44 1.62 -2.53 -15.89
CA ASN A 44 1.69 -3.67 -14.97
C ASN A 44 2.07 -3.24 -13.55
N TYR A 45 3.09 -2.37 -13.42
CA TYR A 45 3.50 -1.84 -12.12
C TYR A 45 2.42 -0.95 -11.48
N ALA A 46 1.73 -0.14 -12.29
CA ALA A 46 0.61 0.68 -11.86
C ALA A 46 -0.54 -0.17 -11.31
N GLY A 47 -0.93 -1.24 -12.00
CA GLY A 47 -1.93 -2.19 -11.50
C GLY A 47 -1.50 -2.86 -10.19
N ARG A 48 -0.22 -3.20 -10.06
CA ARG A 48 0.35 -3.75 -8.81
C ARG A 48 0.33 -2.76 -7.65
N LEU A 49 0.41 -1.45 -7.87
CA LEU A 49 0.23 -0.45 -6.81
C LEU A 49 -1.17 -0.57 -6.19
N VAL A 50 -2.20 -0.70 -7.03
CA VAL A 50 -3.59 -0.83 -6.58
C VAL A 50 -3.79 -2.14 -5.83
N THR A 51 -3.33 -3.27 -6.37
CA THR A 51 -3.54 -4.58 -5.74
C THR A 51 -2.79 -4.74 -4.42
N GLU A 52 -1.58 -4.18 -4.28
CA GLU A 52 -0.83 -4.21 -3.02
C GLU A 52 -1.44 -3.26 -1.98
N SER A 53 -1.87 -2.06 -2.39
CA SER A 53 -2.49 -1.09 -1.46
C SER A 53 -3.87 -1.53 -0.96
N LEU A 54 -4.64 -2.23 -1.78
CA LEU A 54 -5.95 -2.80 -1.41
C LEU A 54 -5.86 -3.74 -0.21
N GLN A 55 -4.71 -4.40 -0.01
CA GLN A 55 -4.51 -5.36 1.07
C GLN A 55 -4.23 -4.71 2.43
N LEU A 56 -3.82 -3.44 2.47
CA LEU A 56 -3.34 -2.79 3.70
C LEU A 56 -4.45 -2.64 4.74
N ALA A 57 -5.59 -2.04 4.39
CA ALA A 57 -6.68 -1.81 5.34
C ALA A 57 -7.31 -3.13 5.87
N PRO A 58 -7.64 -4.12 5.03
CA PRO A 58 -8.05 -5.46 5.50
C PRO A 58 -6.97 -6.14 6.35
N GLY A 59 -5.69 -5.94 6.01
CA GLY A 59 -4.56 -6.42 6.81
C GLY A 59 -4.58 -5.88 8.24
N ILE A 60 -4.74 -4.56 8.39
CA ILE A 60 -4.83 -3.89 9.70
C ILE A 60 -6.04 -4.38 10.49
N ALA A 61 -7.22 -4.43 9.87
CA ALA A 61 -8.42 -4.97 10.53
C ALA A 61 -8.21 -6.42 10.99
N GLY A 62 -7.51 -7.20 10.17
CA GLY A 62 -7.13 -8.56 10.48
C GLY A 62 -6.16 -8.72 11.64
N VAL A 63 -5.27 -7.75 11.85
CA VAL A 63 -4.38 -7.73 13.02
C VAL A 63 -5.17 -7.45 14.29
N VAL A 64 -6.13 -6.51 14.24
CA VAL A 64 -7.00 -6.17 15.39
C VAL A 64 -7.86 -7.36 15.82
N THR A 65 -8.30 -8.19 14.87
CA THR A 65 -9.15 -9.36 15.14
C THR A 65 -8.40 -10.67 15.27
N ALA A 66 -7.05 -10.64 15.26
CA ALA A 66 -6.24 -11.84 15.35
C ALA A 66 -6.44 -12.53 16.70
N ARG A 67 -6.63 -13.86 16.68
CA ARG A 67 -6.86 -14.69 17.88
C ARG A 67 -5.58 -15.03 18.65
N SER A 68 -4.42 -14.78 18.06
CA SER A 68 -3.12 -15.07 18.68
C SER A 68 -2.05 -14.09 18.22
N LYS A 69 -1.01 -13.93 19.06
CA LYS A 69 0.16 -13.10 18.76
C LYS A 69 0.89 -13.56 17.50
N GLU A 70 0.98 -14.86 17.27
CA GLU A 70 1.59 -15.43 16.06
C GLU A 70 0.84 -14.99 14.78
N ILE A 71 -0.49 -15.08 14.78
CA ILE A 71 -1.31 -14.64 13.64
C ILE A 71 -1.16 -13.13 13.42
N GLN A 72 -1.12 -12.35 14.50
CA GLN A 72 -0.87 -10.91 14.44
C GLN A 72 0.48 -10.61 13.78
N LEU A 73 1.57 -11.25 14.21
CA LEU A 73 2.91 -11.07 13.63
C LEU A 73 2.96 -11.42 12.14
N LYS A 74 2.38 -12.56 11.75
CA LYS A 74 2.29 -12.96 10.33
C LYS A 74 1.53 -11.94 9.48
N ARG A 75 0.44 -11.36 10.00
CA ARG A 75 -0.32 -10.32 9.30
C ARG A 75 0.46 -9.02 9.18
N ILE A 76 1.15 -8.60 10.25
CA ILE A 76 2.03 -7.42 10.22
C ILE A 76 3.13 -7.59 9.18
N GLU A 77 3.74 -8.78 9.09
CA GLU A 77 4.77 -9.06 8.08
C GLU A 77 4.22 -8.92 6.66
N LYS A 78 3.02 -9.44 6.38
CA LYS A 78 2.36 -9.27 5.08
C LYS A 78 2.11 -7.79 4.74
N ILE A 79 1.64 -7.00 5.71
CA ILE A 79 1.41 -5.56 5.54
C ILE A 79 2.73 -4.84 5.20
N ARG A 80 3.82 -5.14 5.92
CA ARG A 80 5.15 -4.57 5.65
C ARG A 80 5.69 -4.96 4.28
N LYS A 81 5.47 -6.21 3.86
CA LYS A 81 5.83 -6.67 2.51
C LYS A 81 5.05 -5.91 1.43
N ALA A 82 3.74 -5.73 1.60
CA ALA A 82 2.91 -4.95 0.67
C ALA A 82 3.40 -3.49 0.57
N ALA A 83 3.65 -2.83 1.71
CA ALA A 83 4.20 -1.46 1.73
C ALA A 83 5.55 -1.36 0.99
N LYS A 84 6.46 -2.33 1.20
CA LYS A 84 7.74 -2.39 0.49
C LYS A 84 7.55 -2.57 -1.03
N ARG A 85 6.61 -3.43 -1.44
CA ARG A 85 6.30 -3.66 -2.85
C ARG A 85 5.71 -2.43 -3.52
N ILE A 86 4.86 -1.66 -2.84
CA ILE A 86 4.36 -0.38 -3.34
C ILE A 86 5.52 0.57 -3.67
N LYS A 87 6.47 0.76 -2.75
CA LYS A 87 7.68 1.57 -3.00
C LYS A 87 8.50 1.05 -4.18
N SER A 88 8.66 -0.27 -4.27
CA SER A 88 9.39 -0.90 -5.39
C SER A 88 8.69 -0.69 -6.72
N ASN A 89 7.37 -0.79 -6.77
CA ASN A 89 6.59 -0.56 -7.99
C ASN A 89 6.66 0.92 -8.42
N CYS A 90 6.65 1.87 -7.48
CA CYS A 90 6.91 3.28 -7.79
C CYS A 90 8.27 3.44 -8.49
N ARG A 91 9.32 2.81 -7.94
CA ARG A 91 10.66 2.84 -8.54
C ARG A 91 10.69 2.18 -9.92
N ASN A 92 9.99 1.06 -10.09
CA ASN A 92 9.94 0.36 -11.37
C ASN A 92 9.26 1.20 -12.46
N ILE A 93 8.21 1.96 -12.11
CA ILE A 93 7.57 2.91 -13.03
C ILE A 93 8.56 4.00 -13.47
N GLU A 94 9.36 4.57 -12.56
CA GLU A 94 10.37 5.57 -12.95
C GLU A 94 11.41 5.01 -13.92
N ILE A 95 11.83 3.77 -13.69
CA ILE A 95 12.84 3.09 -14.54
C ILE A 95 12.31 2.89 -15.96
N THR A 96 10.99 2.90 -16.19
CA THR A 96 10.44 2.84 -17.56
C THR A 96 10.62 4.15 -18.34
N GLY A 97 11.18 5.21 -17.74
CA GLY A 97 11.53 6.46 -18.40
C GLY A 97 10.47 7.56 -18.29
N ILE A 98 9.51 7.43 -17.37
CA ILE A 98 8.49 8.47 -17.15
C ILE A 98 9.12 9.69 -16.46
N LYS A 99 8.71 10.89 -16.86
CA LYS A 99 9.27 12.16 -16.37
C LYS A 99 8.45 12.75 -15.22
N GLU A 100 7.15 12.51 -15.21
CA GLU A 100 6.20 13.03 -14.23
C GLU A 100 6.13 12.11 -13.01
N THR A 101 6.98 12.36 -12.00
CA THR A 101 7.10 11.48 -10.82
C THR A 101 6.42 12.01 -9.55
N GLU A 102 5.79 13.18 -9.58
CA GLU A 102 5.31 13.85 -8.36
C GLU A 102 4.29 13.00 -7.59
N PHE A 103 3.41 12.29 -8.31
CA PHE A 103 2.45 11.37 -7.71
C PHE A 103 3.12 10.12 -7.12
N LEU A 104 4.20 9.64 -7.73
CA LEU A 104 4.99 8.52 -7.19
C LEU A 104 5.74 8.94 -5.92
N ASP A 105 6.28 10.15 -5.91
CA ASP A 105 6.94 10.72 -4.74
C ASP A 105 5.98 10.97 -3.58
N LEU A 106 4.78 11.47 -3.89
CA LEU A 106 3.69 11.58 -2.90
C LEU A 106 3.35 10.21 -2.32
N LEU A 107 3.13 9.20 -3.16
CA LEU A 107 2.80 7.86 -2.70
C LEU A 107 3.90 7.27 -1.81
N ARG A 108 5.19 7.46 -2.13
CA ARG A 108 6.30 7.02 -1.27
C ARG A 108 6.30 7.70 0.09
N ARG A 109 6.05 9.02 0.15
CA ARG A 109 5.96 9.75 1.43
C ARG A 109 4.83 9.22 2.29
N GLU A 110 3.68 8.95 1.69
CA GLU A 110 2.53 8.39 2.41
C GLU A 110 2.81 6.96 2.94
N ILE A 111 3.52 6.14 2.17
CA ILE A 111 3.98 4.83 2.63
C ILE A 111 4.97 4.96 3.80
N HIS A 112 5.89 5.91 3.73
CA HIS A 112 6.84 6.15 4.82
C HIS A 112 6.11 6.56 6.12
N HIS A 113 5.13 7.46 6.03
CA HIS A 113 4.27 7.82 7.17
C HIS A 113 3.48 6.61 7.69
N PHE A 114 2.98 5.75 6.81
CA PHE A 114 2.29 4.52 7.19
C PHE A 114 3.19 3.54 7.96
N GLU A 115 4.44 3.37 7.56
CA GLU A 115 5.42 2.52 8.27
C GLU A 115 5.70 3.03 9.69
N HIS A 116 5.78 4.36 9.87
CA HIS A 116 5.86 4.98 11.20
C HIS A 116 4.61 4.70 12.04
N LEU A 117 3.43 4.93 11.49
CA LEU A 117 2.16 4.65 12.18
C LEU A 117 2.01 3.17 12.59
N ILE A 118 2.45 2.23 11.76
CA ILE A 118 2.51 0.81 12.14
C ILE A 118 3.42 0.63 13.35
N SER A 119 4.61 1.22 13.30
CA SER A 119 5.62 1.03 14.35
C SER A 119 5.11 1.59 15.68
N ASP A 120 4.58 2.82 15.69
CA ASP A 120 4.01 3.44 16.88
C ASP A 120 2.85 2.63 17.45
N TRP A 121 1.94 2.19 16.58
CA TRP A 121 0.81 1.37 16.96
C TRP A 121 1.27 0.05 17.60
N LEU A 122 2.26 -0.65 17.03
CA LEU A 122 2.76 -1.90 17.60
C LEU A 122 3.47 -1.71 18.94
N HIS A 123 4.22 -0.62 19.11
CA HIS A 123 4.84 -0.31 20.41
C HIS A 123 3.80 0.00 21.48
N GLN A 124 2.72 0.72 21.15
CA GLN A 124 1.64 1.01 22.10
C GLN A 124 0.89 -0.25 22.52
N ASN A 125 0.65 -1.20 21.61
CA ASN A 125 -0.04 -2.46 21.92
C ASN A 125 0.82 -3.48 22.71
N GLN A 126 2.13 -3.26 22.84
CA GLN A 126 3.00 -4.12 23.66
C GLN A 126 3.12 -3.65 25.11
N LYS A 127 2.66 -2.43 25.42
CA LYS A 127 2.73 -1.83 26.77
C LYS A 127 1.43 -2.00 27.58
N ASN A 128 0.38 -2.53 26.96
CA ASN A 128 -0.91 -2.85 27.56
C ASN A 128 -1.11 -4.37 27.57
#